data_AF-A0A933N911-F1
#
_entry.id   AF-A0A933N911-F1
#
_cell.length_a   1.000
_cell.length_b   1.000
_cell.length_c   1.000
_cell.angle_alpha   90.00
_cell.angle_beta   90.00
_cell.angle_gamma   90.00
#
_symmetry.space_group_name_H-M   'P 1'
#
loop_
_entity.id
_entity.type
_entity.pdbx_description
1 polymer ?
#
loop_
_entity_poly.entity_id
_entity_poly.type
_entity_poly.pdbx_seq_one_letter_code
_entity_poly.pdbx_strand_id
1 'polypeptide(L)'
;MKQHVLVLGLLLPLLAAPAAAQEGIERSKHNLSYTGRGVRSAEEVEICKFCHRTHQPALDLSKTAAALSGYQAIELASVPGRGSRSCLACHDGTMAFARAIEQPLVGTTIRPLELLTPPVLPPVPPLSPSLPTVSPPDLRRSHPVGISATRSLESRLSGERLKLGAGNRVECTSCHDPHVESRDDTEGKFLIRSNRSSALCLECHEPQGWRTNPGSHQASHKPFDRELGALTGYGTVADNACMSCHRAHGNASQAALLRAEGAQVCLTCHAGRVGELDIGAEVMKPYAHPVLGGGHLPTEANAADRTLPERSLAAPRHVTCVDCHEPHGAYARPASAPFASGALAATWGIDSSGIRVDPIRFEYELCFKCHGDSMNQPARPRPPERLRRAIPEPNLRRAFDPESAASFHPVVAPGRGRDVPSLIPPLTPSSLVYCTDCHGSDRRGQTPAGGPRGPHGSIYRSLLERNLSTSDHAVESPTTYALCYKCHDREAILSPTSPFDTHGLHVVRERTPCTACHASHGVSGRQGDPLGNAHLIDFDVSIVAPAGGRLSYRSLGPRSGSCSVSCHGTIHVETAYPRGT
;
A
#
# COMPACT_ATOMS: atom_id res chain seq x y z
N MET A 1 -11.54 15.41 83.86
CA MET A 1 -12.76 15.76 83.09
C MET A 1 -12.45 15.56 81.62
N LYS A 2 -12.90 14.45 81.04
CA LYS A 2 -12.67 14.10 79.63
C LYS A 2 -13.90 14.57 78.83
N GLN A 3 -13.71 15.49 77.89
CA GLN A 3 -14.76 15.93 76.97
C GLN A 3 -14.72 15.08 75.70
N HIS A 4 -15.83 14.40 75.42
CA HIS A 4 -16.08 13.70 74.17
C HIS A 4 -16.66 14.70 73.16
N VAL A 5 -15.97 14.90 72.03
CA VAL A 5 -16.49 15.63 70.87
C VAL A 5 -17.16 14.62 69.94
N LEU A 6 -18.45 14.82 69.71
CA LEU A 6 -19.31 14.04 68.81
C LEU A 6 -19.05 14.51 67.36
N VAL A 7 -18.50 13.65 66.50
CA VAL A 7 -18.36 13.92 65.06
C VAL A 7 -19.59 13.37 64.34
N LEU A 8 -20.41 14.28 63.81
CA LEU A 8 -21.59 13.97 63.00
C LEU A 8 -21.12 13.66 61.55
N GLY A 9 -21.23 12.41 61.12
CA GLY A 9 -20.90 11.99 59.75
C GLY A 9 -21.98 12.38 58.76
N LEU A 10 -21.65 13.25 57.80
CA LEU A 10 -22.51 13.61 56.68
C LEU A 10 -22.37 12.55 55.56
N LEU A 11 -23.37 11.68 55.41
CA LEU A 11 -23.48 10.73 54.30
C LEU A 11 -23.97 11.47 53.04
N LEU A 12 -23.06 11.73 52.10
CA LEU A 12 -23.41 12.14 50.72
C LEU A 12 -23.91 10.92 49.94
N PRO A 13 -25.10 10.97 49.28
CA PRO A 13 -25.52 9.89 48.40
C PRO A 13 -24.73 9.95 47.09
N LEU A 14 -24.05 8.85 46.76
CA LEU A 14 -23.55 8.61 45.40
C LEU A 14 -24.75 8.53 44.45
N LEU A 15 -24.95 9.57 43.63
CA LEU A 15 -25.79 9.48 42.44
C LEU A 15 -25.09 8.54 41.44
N ALA A 16 -25.51 7.27 41.45
CA ALA A 16 -25.19 6.35 40.36
C ALA A 16 -25.85 6.90 39.08
N ALA A 17 -25.03 7.23 38.08
CA ALA A 17 -25.53 7.44 36.72
C ALA A 17 -26.33 6.19 36.30
N PRO A 18 -27.49 6.32 35.65
CA PRO A 18 -28.24 5.17 35.21
C PRO A 18 -27.37 4.42 34.20
N ALA A 19 -27.11 3.13 34.45
CA ALA A 19 -26.65 2.23 33.41
C ALA A 19 -27.68 2.33 32.27
N ALA A 20 -27.24 2.73 31.08
CA ALA A 20 -28.08 2.70 29.90
C ALA A 20 -28.61 1.27 29.74
N ALA A 21 -29.90 1.07 29.94
CA ALA A 21 -30.54 -0.22 29.71
C ALA A 21 -30.35 -0.56 28.22
N GLN A 22 -29.66 -1.67 27.95
CA GLN A 22 -29.42 -2.14 26.59
C GLN A 22 -30.79 -2.36 25.93
N GLU A 23 -31.12 -1.55 24.92
CA GLU A 23 -32.46 -1.58 24.33
C GLU A 23 -32.70 -2.94 23.66
N GLY A 24 -33.70 -3.67 24.14
CA GLY A 24 -34.13 -4.92 23.54
C GLY A 24 -34.83 -4.71 22.19
N ILE A 25 -35.29 -5.81 21.58
CA ILE A 25 -35.94 -5.79 20.25
C ILE A 25 -37.11 -4.82 20.15
N GLU A 26 -37.84 -4.58 21.24
CA GLU A 26 -39.01 -3.70 21.29
C GLU A 26 -38.80 -2.30 20.68
N ARG A 27 -37.62 -1.70 20.88
CA ARG A 27 -37.30 -0.35 20.39
C ARG A 27 -36.49 -0.35 19.09
N SER A 28 -36.17 -1.54 18.61
CA SER A 28 -35.31 -1.80 17.46
C SER A 28 -36.08 -1.67 16.15
N LYS A 29 -35.37 -1.56 15.03
CA LYS A 29 -36.00 -1.60 13.69
C LYS A 29 -36.61 -2.96 13.36
N HIS A 30 -36.24 -3.99 14.13
CA HIS A 30 -36.68 -5.36 13.99
C HIS A 30 -37.82 -5.72 14.97
N ASN A 31 -38.42 -4.74 15.65
CA ASN A 31 -39.77 -4.92 16.20
C ASN A 31 -40.77 -4.99 15.04
N LEU A 32 -41.07 -6.21 14.59
CA LEU A 32 -42.04 -6.47 13.52
C LEU A 32 -43.47 -6.61 14.04
N SER A 33 -43.72 -6.44 15.34
CA SER A 33 -45.07 -6.42 15.91
C SER A 33 -45.81 -5.12 15.58
N TYR A 34 -47.10 -5.07 15.86
CA TYR A 34 -47.98 -3.91 15.73
C TYR A 34 -47.38 -2.61 16.31
N THR A 35 -46.57 -2.72 17.37
CA THR A 35 -45.93 -1.58 18.04
C THR A 35 -44.64 -1.10 17.37
N GLY A 36 -44.18 -1.81 16.33
CA GLY A 36 -42.96 -1.53 15.60
C GLY A 36 -42.92 -0.16 14.93
N ARG A 37 -41.71 0.39 14.73
CA ARG A 37 -41.51 1.71 14.11
C ARG A 37 -41.17 1.64 12.61
N GLY A 38 -40.89 0.45 12.09
CA GLY A 38 -40.53 0.19 10.68
C GLY A 38 -41.53 -0.73 9.99
N VAL A 39 -41.00 -1.70 9.23
CA VAL A 39 -41.80 -2.82 8.70
C VAL A 39 -42.42 -3.58 9.87
N ARG A 40 -43.74 -3.75 9.86
CA ARG A 40 -44.46 -4.36 10.99
C ARG A 40 -45.75 -5.06 10.57
N SER A 41 -46.24 -5.98 11.39
CA SER A 41 -47.58 -6.55 11.21
C SER A 41 -48.67 -5.56 11.57
N ALA A 42 -49.80 -5.65 10.86
CA ALA A 42 -51.00 -4.89 11.17
C ALA A 42 -51.80 -5.45 12.36
N GLU A 43 -51.52 -6.69 12.80
CA GLU A 43 -52.36 -7.41 13.76
C GLU A 43 -51.55 -8.05 14.90
N GLU A 44 -50.34 -8.50 14.62
CA GLU A 44 -49.57 -9.30 15.56
C GLU A 44 -48.89 -8.44 16.64
N VAL A 45 -49.10 -8.77 17.91
CA VAL A 45 -48.55 -8.02 19.06
C VAL A 45 -47.30 -8.66 19.66
N GLU A 46 -47.06 -9.95 19.43
CA GLU A 46 -45.89 -10.65 19.97
C GLU A 46 -44.62 -10.33 19.17
N ILE A 47 -43.67 -9.63 19.79
CA ILE A 47 -42.41 -9.20 19.18
C ILE A 47 -41.54 -10.40 18.76
N CYS A 48 -41.38 -11.38 19.64
CA CYS A 48 -40.48 -12.52 19.44
C CYS A 48 -41.01 -13.55 18.44
N LYS A 49 -42.32 -13.51 18.14
CA LYS A 49 -43.02 -14.51 17.33
C LYS A 49 -42.46 -14.62 15.92
N PHE A 50 -42.05 -13.50 15.33
CA PHE A 50 -41.48 -13.45 13.98
C PHE A 50 -40.14 -14.17 13.89
N CYS A 51 -39.30 -14.05 14.92
CA CYS A 51 -38.00 -14.71 14.94
C CYS A 51 -38.14 -16.20 15.26
N HIS A 52 -38.91 -16.56 16.29
CA HIS A 52 -38.92 -17.94 16.84
C HIS A 52 -39.87 -18.93 16.14
N ARG A 53 -40.89 -18.47 15.38
CA ARG A 53 -41.80 -19.39 14.65
C ARG A 53 -41.16 -20.07 13.45
N THR A 54 -40.13 -19.48 12.86
CA THR A 54 -39.45 -19.98 11.63
C THR A 54 -38.71 -21.30 11.81
N HIS A 55 -38.64 -21.83 13.03
CA HIS A 55 -37.97 -23.09 13.38
C HIS A 55 -38.81 -23.99 14.30
N GLN A 56 -40.11 -23.68 14.46
CA GLN A 56 -41.05 -24.63 15.06
C GLN A 56 -41.34 -25.79 14.09
N PRO A 57 -41.60 -27.02 14.58
CA PRO A 57 -41.71 -28.21 13.72
C PRO A 57 -42.72 -28.11 12.57
N ALA A 58 -43.79 -27.31 12.74
CA ALA A 58 -44.85 -27.10 11.75
C ALA A 58 -44.46 -26.15 10.60
N LEU A 59 -43.40 -25.35 10.77
CA LEU A 59 -42.98 -24.30 9.83
C LEU A 59 -41.45 -24.14 9.84
N ASP A 60 -40.75 -25.29 9.81
CA ASP A 60 -39.29 -25.34 9.84
C ASP A 60 -38.70 -24.99 8.46
N LEU A 61 -38.54 -23.68 8.20
CA LEU A 61 -37.89 -23.16 7.00
C LEU A 61 -36.40 -23.54 6.94
N SER A 62 -35.83 -24.05 8.03
CA SER A 62 -34.51 -24.69 8.04
C SER A 62 -34.51 -26.12 7.50
N LYS A 63 -35.62 -26.64 6.95
CA LYS A 63 -35.69 -28.01 6.40
C LYS A 63 -36.27 -28.13 4.98
N THR A 64 -36.94 -27.12 4.44
CA THR A 64 -37.59 -27.26 3.13
C THR A 64 -36.60 -27.11 1.97
N ALA A 65 -36.55 -28.12 1.10
CA ALA A 65 -35.74 -28.12 -0.11
C ALA A 65 -36.04 -26.92 -1.04
N ALA A 66 -37.26 -26.38 -1.00
CA ALA A 66 -37.63 -25.15 -1.72
C ALA A 66 -37.00 -23.87 -1.13
N ALA A 67 -36.75 -23.82 0.19
CA ALA A 67 -35.93 -22.77 0.82
C ALA A 67 -34.43 -22.99 0.53
N LEU A 68 -34.02 -24.25 0.26
CA LEU A 68 -32.67 -24.60 -0.20
C LEU A 68 -32.41 -24.24 -1.67
N SER A 69 -33.43 -24.29 -2.53
CA SER A 69 -33.36 -23.85 -3.92
C SER A 69 -33.41 -22.33 -4.09
N GLY A 70 -33.84 -21.59 -3.05
CA GLY A 70 -33.88 -20.12 -3.00
C GLY A 70 -32.57 -19.44 -2.58
N TYR A 71 -31.57 -20.19 -2.09
CA TYR A 71 -30.21 -19.69 -1.84
C TYR A 71 -29.45 -19.29 -3.12
N GLN A 72 -30.10 -19.24 -4.29
CA GLN A 72 -29.49 -18.79 -5.53
C GLN A 72 -28.96 -17.34 -5.45
N ALA A 73 -29.43 -16.52 -4.49
CA ALA A 73 -28.94 -15.16 -4.29
C ALA A 73 -27.76 -15.03 -3.29
N ILE A 74 -27.44 -16.06 -2.49
CA ILE A 74 -26.31 -16.02 -1.55
C ILE A 74 -25.55 -17.35 -1.61
N GLU A 75 -24.32 -17.31 -2.10
CA GLU A 75 -23.51 -18.51 -2.20
C GLU A 75 -22.75 -18.77 -0.86
N LEU A 76 -22.83 -19.99 -0.32
CA LEU A 76 -22.31 -20.37 1.00
C LEU A 76 -21.21 -21.44 0.91
N ALA A 77 -20.18 -21.37 1.78
CA ALA A 77 -19.01 -22.27 1.70
C ALA A 77 -19.34 -23.71 2.10
N SER A 78 -20.41 -23.87 2.87
CA SER A 78 -20.87 -25.13 3.44
C SER A 78 -22.29 -24.93 3.93
N VAL A 79 -23.00 -26.02 4.20
CA VAL A 79 -24.34 -25.94 4.82
C VAL A 79 -24.20 -25.31 6.21
N PRO A 80 -24.77 -24.11 6.46
CA PRO A 80 -24.65 -23.46 7.76
C PRO A 80 -25.40 -24.21 8.84
N GLY A 81 -25.02 -23.98 10.11
CA GLY A 81 -25.77 -24.48 11.25
C GLY A 81 -27.21 -23.93 11.30
N ARG A 82 -28.06 -24.58 12.12
CA ARG A 82 -29.49 -24.23 12.29
C ARG A 82 -29.72 -22.74 12.60
N GLY A 83 -28.84 -22.12 13.40
CA GLY A 83 -28.93 -20.69 13.72
C GLY A 83 -28.81 -19.79 12.49
N SER A 84 -27.73 -19.93 11.72
CA SER A 84 -27.50 -19.14 10.50
C SER A 84 -28.56 -19.36 9.43
N ARG A 85 -29.07 -20.60 9.28
CA ARG A 85 -30.18 -20.89 8.36
C ARG A 85 -31.47 -20.16 8.74
N SER A 86 -31.69 -19.92 10.04
CA SER A 86 -32.83 -19.15 10.52
C SER A 86 -32.69 -17.67 10.19
N CYS A 87 -31.47 -17.11 10.28
CA CYS A 87 -31.19 -15.75 9.83
C CYS A 87 -31.44 -15.61 8.33
N LEU A 88 -30.96 -16.56 7.53
CA LEU A 88 -31.09 -16.52 6.07
C LEU A 88 -32.55 -16.66 5.59
N ALA A 89 -33.45 -17.29 6.35
CA ALA A 89 -34.88 -17.31 6.03
C ALA A 89 -35.52 -15.90 5.93
N CYS A 90 -34.90 -14.89 6.56
CA CYS A 90 -35.28 -13.48 6.44
C CYS A 90 -34.28 -12.65 5.62
N HIS A 91 -33.01 -13.06 5.55
CA HIS A 91 -31.91 -12.28 4.97
C HIS A 91 -31.36 -12.81 3.63
N ASP A 92 -32.04 -13.77 2.99
CA ASP A 92 -31.67 -14.34 1.69
C ASP A 92 -31.85 -13.40 0.48
N GLY A 93 -32.42 -12.21 0.69
CA GLY A 93 -32.70 -11.23 -0.37
C GLY A 93 -34.00 -11.49 -1.14
N THR A 94 -34.73 -12.57 -0.86
CA THR A 94 -36.03 -12.88 -1.45
C THR A 94 -37.19 -12.65 -0.48
N MET A 95 -36.89 -12.62 0.83
CA MET A 95 -37.84 -12.41 1.92
C MET A 95 -39.21 -13.07 1.69
N ALA A 96 -39.17 -14.35 1.31
CA ALA A 96 -40.33 -15.23 1.26
C ALA A 96 -41.02 -15.38 2.65
N PHE A 97 -40.40 -14.88 3.72
CA PHE A 97 -40.87 -14.94 5.10
C PHE A 97 -42.28 -14.38 5.31
N ALA A 98 -42.62 -13.20 4.77
CA ALA A 98 -43.96 -12.61 4.95
C ALA A 98 -45.08 -13.49 4.33
N ARG A 99 -44.75 -14.19 3.23
CA ARG A 99 -45.67 -15.16 2.60
C ARG A 99 -45.77 -16.47 3.39
N ALA A 100 -44.69 -16.87 4.07
CA ALA A 100 -44.63 -18.11 4.82
C ALA A 100 -45.39 -18.09 6.16
N ILE A 101 -45.57 -16.90 6.78
CA ILE A 101 -46.31 -16.76 8.04
C ILE A 101 -47.74 -16.25 7.89
N GLU A 102 -48.24 -16.09 6.66
CA GLU A 102 -49.61 -15.61 6.35
C GLU A 102 -50.00 -14.29 7.05
N GLN A 103 -49.04 -13.40 7.28
CA GLN A 103 -49.25 -12.14 7.99
C GLN A 103 -48.99 -10.95 7.04
N PRO A 104 -49.96 -10.04 6.84
CA PRO A 104 -49.75 -8.83 6.06
C PRO A 104 -48.82 -7.88 6.83
N LEU A 105 -47.60 -7.68 6.33
CA LEU A 105 -46.69 -6.64 6.80
C LEU A 105 -47.03 -5.31 6.12
N VAL A 106 -47.07 -4.22 6.89
CA VAL A 106 -47.36 -2.85 6.44
C VAL A 106 -46.13 -1.97 6.68
N GLY A 107 -45.77 -1.12 5.71
CA GLY A 107 -44.59 -0.24 5.75
C GLY A 107 -43.94 -0.06 4.38
N THR A 108 -43.04 0.92 4.24
CA THR A 108 -42.34 1.21 2.97
C THR A 108 -41.64 -0.02 2.40
N THR A 109 -41.55 -0.08 1.06
CA THR A 109 -40.93 -1.14 0.26
C THR A 109 -39.68 -1.68 0.93
N ILE A 110 -39.68 -2.97 1.24
CA ILE A 110 -38.56 -3.59 1.93
C ILE A 110 -37.44 -3.69 0.89
N ARG A 111 -36.42 -2.85 1.04
CA ARG A 111 -35.25 -2.93 0.17
C ARG A 111 -34.52 -4.23 0.53
N PRO A 112 -34.04 -5.00 -0.46
CA PRO A 112 -33.11 -6.07 -0.19
C PRO A 112 -31.98 -5.53 0.68
N LEU A 113 -31.50 -6.35 1.61
CA LEU A 113 -30.49 -6.04 2.63
C LEU A 113 -29.43 -5.05 2.12
N GLU A 114 -28.94 -4.13 2.94
CA GLU A 114 -27.75 -3.29 2.62
C GLU A 114 -26.51 -4.14 2.22
N LEU A 115 -26.56 -5.47 2.40
CA LEU A 115 -25.67 -6.46 1.78
C LEU A 115 -25.62 -6.41 0.24
N LEU A 116 -26.65 -5.90 -0.43
CA LEU A 116 -26.88 -6.00 -1.87
C LEU A 116 -26.66 -4.69 -2.62
N THR A 117 -26.38 -3.58 -1.92
CA THR A 117 -26.14 -2.28 -2.56
C THR A 117 -24.77 -1.77 -2.18
N PRO A 118 -23.81 -1.67 -3.13
CA PRO A 118 -22.58 -0.97 -2.85
C PRO A 118 -22.93 0.50 -2.52
N PRO A 119 -22.31 1.11 -1.49
CA PRO A 119 -22.44 2.54 -1.30
C PRO A 119 -21.97 3.24 -2.59
N VAL A 120 -22.73 4.23 -3.04
CA VAL A 120 -22.29 5.14 -4.10
C VAL A 120 -21.12 5.91 -3.51
N LEU A 121 -19.89 5.52 -3.88
CA LEU A 121 -18.72 6.27 -3.49
C LEU A 121 -18.82 7.66 -4.14
N PRO A 122 -18.55 8.75 -3.41
CA PRO A 122 -18.41 10.07 -4.02
C PRO A 122 -17.40 9.99 -5.17
N PRO A 123 -17.64 10.68 -6.30
CA PRO A 123 -16.80 10.59 -7.47
C PRO A 123 -15.36 11.01 -7.12
N VAL A 124 -14.45 10.05 -7.16
CA VAL A 124 -13.02 10.30 -7.29
C VAL A 124 -12.80 10.70 -8.77
N PRO A 125 -11.88 11.62 -9.13
CA PRO A 125 -11.64 12.00 -10.52
C PRO A 125 -11.50 10.76 -11.41
N PRO A 126 -11.96 10.79 -12.67
CA PRO A 126 -12.34 9.58 -13.40
C PRO A 126 -11.11 8.72 -13.67
N LEU A 127 -10.94 7.65 -12.91
CA LEU A 127 -9.96 6.60 -13.14
C LEU A 127 -10.73 5.32 -13.49
N SER A 128 -11.02 5.21 -14.78
CA SER A 128 -11.65 4.08 -15.50
C SER A 128 -13.13 3.74 -15.19
N PRO A 129 -13.95 3.50 -16.24
CA PRO A 129 -15.34 3.10 -16.12
C PRO A 129 -15.42 1.58 -16.03
N SER A 130 -15.29 1.02 -14.84
CA SER A 130 -15.74 -0.34 -14.60
C SER A 130 -16.53 -0.33 -13.30
N LEU A 131 -17.81 0.05 -13.44
CA LEU A 131 -18.80 -0.23 -12.41
C LEU A 131 -18.77 -1.75 -12.19
N PRO A 132 -18.48 -2.26 -10.99
CA PRO A 132 -18.61 -3.68 -10.73
C PRO A 132 -20.09 -4.06 -10.97
N THR A 133 -20.31 -5.05 -11.82
CA THR A 133 -21.61 -5.71 -11.98
C THR A 133 -22.08 -6.13 -10.59
N VAL A 134 -23.31 -5.75 -10.23
CA VAL A 134 -23.96 -6.13 -8.97
C VAL A 134 -24.23 -7.64 -9.03
N SER A 135 -23.25 -8.45 -8.65
CA SER A 135 -23.45 -9.88 -8.40
C SER A 135 -24.11 -10.06 -7.03
N PRO A 136 -24.93 -11.10 -6.85
CA PRO A 136 -25.45 -11.47 -5.54
C PRO A 136 -24.28 -11.72 -4.55
N PRO A 137 -24.42 -11.44 -3.25
CA PRO A 137 -23.33 -11.58 -2.29
C PRO A 137 -22.89 -13.05 -2.15
N ASP A 138 -21.69 -13.37 -2.65
CA ASP A 138 -21.04 -14.68 -2.43
C ASP A 138 -20.33 -14.67 -1.06
N LEU A 139 -20.91 -15.35 -0.08
CA LEU A 139 -20.29 -15.49 1.24
C LEU A 139 -19.13 -16.49 1.22
N ARG A 140 -19.01 -17.39 0.24
CA ARG A 140 -17.88 -18.35 0.12
C ARG A 140 -16.53 -17.67 0.01
N ARG A 141 -16.49 -16.55 -0.72
CA ARG A 141 -15.27 -15.81 -1.07
C ARG A 141 -14.99 -14.64 -0.13
N SER A 142 -15.80 -14.48 0.91
CA SER A 142 -15.78 -13.34 1.82
C SER A 142 -15.41 -13.76 3.26
N HIS A 143 -16.23 -13.45 4.27
CA HIS A 143 -16.24 -14.17 5.55
C HIS A 143 -17.25 -15.32 5.44
N PRO A 144 -16.82 -16.54 5.10
CA PRO A 144 -17.73 -17.64 4.91
C PRO A 144 -18.37 -18.08 6.22
N VAL A 145 -19.68 -18.28 6.18
CA VAL A 145 -20.46 -18.85 7.28
C VAL A 145 -20.42 -20.37 7.16
N GLY A 146 -20.28 -21.05 8.30
CA GLY A 146 -20.16 -22.50 8.39
C GLY A 146 -18.74 -23.03 8.17
N ILE A 147 -17.69 -22.21 8.18
CA ILE A 147 -16.32 -22.79 8.15
C ILE A 147 -15.87 -23.21 9.55
N SER A 148 -15.17 -24.33 9.65
CA SER A 148 -14.51 -24.72 10.90
C SER A 148 -13.37 -23.75 11.22
N ALA A 149 -13.29 -23.33 12.48
CA ALA A 149 -12.15 -22.60 13.00
C ALA A 149 -10.87 -23.44 12.85
N THR A 150 -9.74 -22.78 12.61
CA THR A 150 -8.44 -23.45 12.66
C THR A 150 -8.10 -23.82 14.09
N ARG A 151 -7.27 -24.85 14.31
CA ARG A 151 -6.77 -25.20 15.65
C ARG A 151 -6.08 -24.04 16.38
N SER A 152 -5.43 -23.15 15.62
CA SER A 152 -4.82 -21.91 16.14
C SER A 152 -5.83 -20.85 16.58
N LEU A 153 -7.03 -20.85 15.99
CA LEU A 153 -8.13 -19.98 16.39
C LEU A 153 -8.87 -20.57 17.59
N GLU A 154 -9.09 -21.88 17.62
CA GLU A 154 -9.70 -22.60 18.74
C GLU A 154 -8.94 -22.33 20.05
N SER A 155 -7.60 -22.40 20.04
CA SER A 155 -6.78 -22.13 21.23
C SER A 155 -6.86 -20.70 21.73
N ARG A 156 -7.11 -19.72 20.85
CA ARG A 156 -7.30 -18.29 21.20
C ARG A 156 -8.67 -18.01 21.82
N LEU A 157 -9.69 -18.76 21.39
CA LEU A 157 -11.09 -18.53 21.78
C LEU A 157 -11.53 -19.30 23.03
N SER A 158 -10.66 -20.11 23.65
CA SER A 158 -10.91 -20.91 24.86
C SER A 158 -11.35 -20.11 26.12
N GLY A 159 -11.46 -18.78 26.04
CA GLY A 159 -11.83 -17.88 27.14
C GLY A 159 -13.21 -17.20 27.01
N GLU A 160 -14.18 -17.83 26.34
CA GLU A 160 -15.62 -17.46 26.29
C GLU A 160 -16.04 -16.14 25.60
N ARG A 161 -15.12 -15.34 25.03
CA ARG A 161 -15.50 -14.02 24.44
C ARG A 161 -16.28 -14.09 23.12
N LEU A 162 -16.11 -15.16 22.33
CA LEU A 162 -16.75 -15.36 21.02
C LEU A 162 -17.36 -16.76 20.97
N LYS A 163 -18.65 -16.88 20.62
CA LYS A 163 -19.33 -18.18 20.53
C LYS A 163 -19.25 -18.74 19.12
N LEU A 164 -18.52 -19.84 18.95
CA LEU A 164 -18.58 -20.64 17.73
C LEU A 164 -19.81 -21.56 17.76
N GLY A 165 -20.34 -21.86 16.58
CA GLY A 165 -21.41 -22.83 16.40
C GLY A 165 -20.94 -24.27 16.60
N ALA A 166 -21.89 -25.20 16.46
CA ALA A 166 -21.62 -26.63 16.58
C ALA A 166 -20.46 -27.07 15.66
N GLY A 167 -19.52 -27.85 16.20
CA GLY A 167 -18.32 -28.29 15.49
C GLY A 167 -17.27 -27.18 15.30
N ASN A 168 -17.23 -26.19 16.20
CA ASN A 168 -16.32 -25.03 16.17
C ASN A 168 -16.42 -24.24 14.87
N ARG A 169 -17.63 -24.07 14.34
CA ARG A 169 -17.85 -23.37 13.07
C ARG A 169 -18.16 -21.89 13.29
N VAL A 170 -17.64 -21.04 12.41
CA VAL A 170 -18.02 -19.62 12.37
C VAL A 170 -19.46 -19.53 11.86
N GLU A 171 -20.38 -19.00 12.66
CA GLU A 171 -21.80 -18.87 12.32
C GLU A 171 -22.22 -17.39 12.36
N CYS A 172 -23.40 -17.05 11.82
CA CYS A 172 -23.95 -15.69 11.96
C CYS A 172 -23.96 -15.24 13.43
N THR A 173 -24.31 -16.16 14.33
CA THR A 173 -24.35 -15.92 15.79
C THR A 173 -22.99 -15.80 16.45
N SER A 174 -21.89 -16.06 15.73
CA SER A 174 -20.54 -15.76 16.21
C SER A 174 -20.26 -14.25 16.21
N CYS A 175 -20.96 -13.49 15.38
CA CYS A 175 -20.81 -12.03 15.26
C CYS A 175 -22.08 -11.28 15.67
N HIS A 176 -23.27 -11.90 15.51
CA HIS A 176 -24.56 -11.27 15.76
C HIS A 176 -25.34 -11.90 16.93
N ASP A 177 -25.88 -11.10 17.84
CA ASP A 177 -26.84 -11.47 18.88
C ASP A 177 -28.24 -10.99 18.47
N PRO A 178 -29.12 -11.88 17.99
CA PRO A 178 -30.44 -11.49 17.46
C PRO A 178 -31.38 -10.91 18.52
N HIS A 179 -31.01 -10.87 19.80
CA HIS A 179 -31.82 -10.33 20.88
C HIS A 179 -31.50 -8.86 21.23
N VAL A 180 -30.35 -8.35 20.77
CA VAL A 180 -29.86 -7.00 21.16
C VAL A 180 -29.30 -6.26 19.95
N GLU A 181 -30.12 -5.41 19.31
CA GLU A 181 -29.73 -4.66 18.09
C GLU A 181 -28.63 -3.62 18.37
N SER A 182 -28.79 -2.88 19.48
CA SER A 182 -28.04 -1.68 19.83
C SER A 182 -26.87 -1.95 20.78
N ARG A 183 -26.38 -3.20 20.88
CA ARG A 183 -25.14 -3.45 21.64
C ARG A 183 -23.95 -2.67 21.06
N ASP A 184 -24.02 -2.34 19.78
CA ASP A 184 -23.27 -1.27 19.14
C ASP A 184 -24.25 -0.16 18.75
N ASP A 185 -24.35 0.90 19.55
CA ASP A 185 -25.27 2.01 19.30
C ASP A 185 -24.97 2.77 18.00
N THR A 186 -23.74 2.67 17.49
CA THR A 186 -23.33 3.33 16.24
C THR A 186 -23.77 2.52 15.02
N GLU A 187 -23.58 1.21 15.07
CA GLU A 187 -23.92 0.33 13.94
C GLU A 187 -25.38 -0.12 13.95
N GLY A 188 -25.95 -0.45 15.11
CA GLY A 188 -27.32 -0.98 15.22
C GLY A 188 -27.54 -2.27 14.42
N LYS A 189 -26.55 -3.18 14.42
CA LYS A 189 -26.51 -4.37 13.56
C LYS A 189 -26.50 -5.69 14.34
N PHE A 190 -27.10 -5.73 15.53
CA PHE A 190 -27.10 -6.93 16.38
C PHE A 190 -25.70 -7.43 16.72
N LEU A 191 -24.67 -6.61 16.77
CA LEU A 191 -23.33 -7.15 17.02
C LEU A 191 -23.22 -7.70 18.44
N ILE A 192 -22.51 -8.81 18.65
CA ILE A 192 -22.30 -9.38 19.99
C ILE A 192 -21.47 -8.46 20.91
N ARG A 193 -20.93 -7.36 20.38
CA ARG A 193 -20.27 -6.24 21.07
C ARG A 193 -20.10 -5.05 20.11
N SER A 194 -19.78 -3.87 20.63
CA SER A 194 -19.32 -2.76 19.78
C SER A 194 -18.10 -3.18 18.95
N ASN A 195 -18.15 -2.88 17.65
CA ASN A 195 -17.04 -3.12 16.73
C ASN A 195 -16.16 -1.88 16.52
N ARG A 196 -16.25 -0.89 17.40
CA ARG A 196 -15.36 0.28 17.39
C ARG A 196 -13.91 -0.20 17.45
N SER A 197 -13.07 0.38 16.60
CA SER A 197 -11.67 -0.01 16.42
C SER A 197 -11.49 -1.49 16.04
N SER A 198 -12.48 -2.07 15.35
CA SER A 198 -12.49 -3.47 14.91
C SER A 198 -12.32 -4.47 16.04
N ALA A 199 -12.89 -4.16 17.22
CA ALA A 199 -12.82 -5.01 18.40
C ALA A 199 -13.33 -6.44 18.15
N LEU A 200 -14.31 -6.64 17.24
CA LEU A 200 -14.80 -7.97 16.88
C LEU A 200 -13.82 -8.71 15.99
N CYS A 201 -13.28 -8.04 14.95
CA CYS A 201 -12.34 -8.66 14.00
C CYS A 201 -11.07 -9.15 14.70
N LEU A 202 -10.60 -8.38 15.69
CA LEU A 202 -9.36 -8.62 16.42
C LEU A 202 -9.47 -9.72 17.50
N GLU A 203 -10.65 -10.31 17.72
CA GLU A 203 -10.79 -11.53 18.51
C GLU A 203 -10.21 -12.75 17.76
N CYS A 204 -10.28 -12.73 16.43
CA CYS A 204 -9.83 -13.83 15.57
C CYS A 204 -8.57 -13.49 14.77
N HIS A 205 -8.47 -12.26 14.26
CA HIS A 205 -7.39 -11.82 13.37
C HIS A 205 -6.31 -11.04 14.13
N GLU A 206 -5.05 -11.36 13.84
CA GLU A 206 -3.90 -10.63 14.36
C GLU A 206 -2.90 -10.37 13.22
N PRO A 207 -3.17 -9.37 12.36
CA PRO A 207 -2.25 -8.99 11.31
C PRO A 207 -0.93 -8.51 11.90
N GLN A 208 0.18 -8.89 11.26
CA GLN A 208 1.51 -8.44 11.65
C GLN A 208 1.57 -6.90 11.63
N GLY A 209 2.18 -6.33 12.67
CA GLY A 209 2.32 -4.87 12.80
C GLY A 209 1.11 -4.17 13.42
N TRP A 210 -0.11 -4.71 13.33
CA TRP A 210 -1.31 -4.00 13.78
C TRP A 210 -1.31 -3.67 15.28
N ARG A 211 -0.88 -4.62 16.14
CA ARG A 211 -0.83 -4.46 17.61
C ARG A 211 0.55 -4.12 18.17
N THR A 212 1.61 -4.58 17.54
CA THR A 212 2.99 -4.49 18.06
C THR A 212 3.67 -3.16 17.77
N ASN A 213 3.16 -2.40 16.80
CA ASN A 213 3.63 -1.08 16.44
C ASN A 213 2.43 -0.30 15.87
N PRO A 214 1.63 0.42 16.68
CA PRO A 214 0.35 0.95 16.23
C PRO A 214 0.56 1.77 14.95
N GLY A 215 0.15 1.19 13.82
CA GLY A 215 0.29 1.80 12.51
C GLY A 215 -0.50 3.10 12.47
N SER A 216 -0.11 4.03 11.59
CA SER A 216 -0.81 5.30 11.45
C SER A 216 -2.31 5.10 11.23
N HIS A 217 -2.74 4.04 10.54
CA HIS A 217 -4.16 3.74 10.34
C HIS A 217 -4.89 3.30 11.61
N GLN A 218 -4.24 2.52 12.48
CA GLN A 218 -4.84 2.03 13.72
C GLN A 218 -5.08 3.16 14.73
N ALA A 219 -4.23 4.19 14.73
CA ALA A 219 -4.28 5.32 15.66
C ALA A 219 -4.79 6.64 15.04
N SER A 220 -5.19 6.65 13.76
CA SER A 220 -5.57 7.90 13.08
C SER A 220 -6.95 8.40 13.48
N HIS A 221 -6.99 9.57 14.12
CA HIS A 221 -8.23 10.30 14.40
C HIS A 221 -8.69 11.19 13.22
N LYS A 222 -8.11 11.03 12.02
CA LYS A 222 -8.56 11.78 10.85
C LYS A 222 -10.03 11.43 10.57
N PRO A 223 -10.88 12.43 10.24
CA PRO A 223 -12.27 12.20 9.90
C PRO A 223 -12.41 11.22 8.73
N PHE A 224 -13.27 10.23 8.91
CA PHE A 224 -13.68 9.27 7.89
C PHE A 224 -15.06 8.73 8.25
N ASP A 225 -16.09 9.46 7.89
CA ASP A 225 -17.50 9.12 8.07
C ASP A 225 -18.15 8.65 6.76
N ARG A 226 -19.46 8.42 6.76
CA ARG A 226 -20.20 7.95 5.57
C ARG A 226 -20.13 8.92 4.39
N GLU A 227 -20.03 10.23 4.63
CA GLU A 227 -19.89 11.23 3.56
C GLU A 227 -18.53 11.12 2.87
N LEU A 228 -17.50 10.76 3.66
CA LEU A 228 -16.15 10.44 3.19
C LEU A 228 -16.02 9.01 2.67
N GLY A 229 -17.07 8.19 2.80
CA GLY A 229 -17.16 6.84 2.28
C GLY A 229 -16.93 5.74 3.33
N ALA A 230 -16.95 6.00 4.63
CA ALA A 230 -16.91 4.93 5.63
C ALA A 230 -18.02 3.90 5.43
N LEU A 231 -17.71 2.63 5.69
CA LEU A 231 -18.67 1.52 5.63
C LEU A 231 -19.49 1.36 6.91
N THR A 232 -19.08 2.06 7.97
CA THR A 232 -19.69 2.06 9.30
C THR A 232 -20.29 3.44 9.58
N GLY A 233 -20.97 3.62 10.71
CA GLY A 233 -21.39 4.90 11.27
C GLY A 233 -20.28 5.59 12.09
N TYR A 234 -19.11 4.97 12.25
CA TYR A 234 -17.99 5.59 12.94
C TYR A 234 -17.38 6.74 12.12
N GLY A 235 -16.88 7.76 12.81
CA GLY A 235 -16.44 9.02 12.19
C GLY A 235 -14.94 9.18 11.96
N THR A 236 -14.11 8.22 12.38
CA THR A 236 -12.64 8.32 12.24
C THR A 236 -12.02 7.06 11.66
N VAL A 237 -10.83 7.16 11.08
CA VAL A 237 -10.09 6.00 10.56
C VAL A 237 -9.81 4.97 11.66
N ALA A 238 -9.43 5.40 12.86
CA ALA A 238 -9.17 4.52 14.00
C ALA A 238 -10.43 3.83 14.55
N ASP A 239 -11.58 4.51 14.55
CA ASP A 239 -12.83 3.90 14.98
C ASP A 239 -13.37 2.90 13.95
N ASN A 240 -13.24 3.22 12.66
CA ASN A 240 -13.55 2.30 11.56
C ASN A 240 -12.55 1.12 11.49
N ALA A 241 -11.28 1.38 11.80
CA ALA A 241 -10.15 0.43 11.81
C ALA A 241 -10.11 -0.46 10.56
N CYS A 242 -10.19 -1.79 10.72
CA CYS A 242 -10.16 -2.75 9.61
C CYS A 242 -11.24 -2.46 8.57
N MET A 243 -12.43 -2.00 8.98
CA MET A 243 -13.52 -1.66 8.07
C MET A 243 -13.32 -0.34 7.31
N SER A 244 -12.21 0.37 7.55
CA SER A 244 -11.74 1.44 6.66
C SER A 244 -11.36 0.89 5.29
N CYS A 245 -10.79 -0.32 5.25
CA CYS A 245 -10.26 -0.97 4.04
C CYS A 245 -10.98 -2.28 3.68
N HIS A 246 -11.51 -2.99 4.66
CA HIS A 246 -12.17 -4.29 4.48
C HIS A 246 -13.70 -4.19 4.60
N ARG A 247 -14.41 -5.13 4.00
CA ARG A 247 -15.83 -5.40 4.20
C ARG A 247 -16.00 -6.64 5.06
N ALA A 248 -17.00 -6.62 5.94
CA ALA A 248 -17.33 -7.80 6.74
C ALA A 248 -17.94 -8.92 5.87
N HIS A 249 -18.77 -8.58 4.87
CA HIS A 249 -19.50 -9.55 4.04
C HIS A 249 -19.63 -9.07 2.58
N GLY A 250 -20.03 -9.98 1.68
CA GLY A 250 -20.62 -9.63 0.39
C GLY A 250 -19.65 -9.16 -0.71
N ASN A 251 -18.37 -9.47 -0.58
CA ASN A 251 -17.41 -9.19 -1.64
C ASN A 251 -17.02 -10.46 -2.40
N ALA A 252 -17.78 -10.76 -3.45
CA ALA A 252 -17.57 -11.94 -4.29
C ALA A 252 -16.35 -11.81 -5.23
N SER A 253 -15.97 -10.57 -5.61
CA SER A 253 -14.99 -10.32 -6.66
C SER A 253 -13.60 -9.94 -6.16
N GLN A 254 -13.43 -9.56 -4.89
CA GLN A 254 -12.18 -8.95 -4.42
C GLN A 254 -11.37 -9.80 -3.44
N ALA A 255 -10.06 -9.68 -3.62
CA ALA A 255 -9.02 -10.14 -2.73
C ALA A 255 -9.29 -9.78 -1.26
N ALA A 256 -9.12 -10.74 -0.34
CA ALA A 256 -8.97 -10.48 1.10
C ALA A 256 -10.04 -9.54 1.70
N LEU A 257 -11.28 -9.60 1.19
CA LEU A 257 -12.39 -8.78 1.67
C LEU A 257 -12.17 -7.27 1.55
N LEU A 258 -11.33 -6.79 0.63
CA LEU A 258 -11.15 -5.35 0.44
C LEU A 258 -12.47 -4.67 0.06
N ARG A 259 -12.59 -3.36 0.26
CA ARG A 259 -13.82 -2.61 -0.03
C ARG A 259 -13.93 -2.12 -1.47
N ALA A 260 -12.81 -2.10 -2.17
CA ALA A 260 -12.60 -1.65 -3.54
C ALA A 260 -11.43 -2.44 -4.16
N GLU A 261 -11.28 -2.36 -5.48
CA GLU A 261 -10.22 -3.07 -6.20
C GLU A 261 -8.92 -2.27 -6.26
N GLY A 262 -7.80 -2.99 -6.13
CA GLY A 262 -6.45 -2.46 -6.34
C GLY A 262 -6.17 -1.16 -5.57
N ALA A 263 -5.59 -0.18 -6.27
CA ALA A 263 -5.22 1.11 -5.70
C ALA A 263 -6.42 1.93 -5.17
N GLN A 264 -7.66 1.62 -5.59
CA GLN A 264 -8.82 2.43 -5.21
C GLN A 264 -9.13 2.36 -3.71
N VAL A 265 -8.76 1.26 -3.03
CA VAL A 265 -8.85 1.18 -1.56
C VAL A 265 -8.01 2.27 -0.91
N CYS A 266 -6.79 2.46 -1.39
CA CYS A 266 -5.84 3.44 -0.87
C CYS A 266 -6.25 4.87 -1.25
N LEU A 267 -6.61 5.07 -2.51
CA LEU A 267 -6.91 6.40 -3.07
C LEU A 267 -8.24 6.98 -2.59
N THR A 268 -9.11 6.19 -1.97
CA THR A 268 -10.27 6.71 -1.22
C THR A 268 -9.83 7.75 -0.17
N CYS A 269 -8.66 7.53 0.45
CA CYS A 269 -8.12 8.41 1.48
C CYS A 269 -6.89 9.21 1.00
N HIS A 270 -5.98 8.57 0.25
CA HIS A 270 -4.67 9.12 -0.11
C HIS A 270 -4.66 9.98 -1.39
N ALA A 271 -5.82 10.36 -1.91
CA ALA A 271 -5.95 11.33 -3.01
C ALA A 271 -6.29 12.75 -2.48
N GLY A 272 -5.60 13.19 -1.42
CA GLY A 272 -5.75 14.54 -0.87
C GLY A 272 -7.05 14.81 -0.10
N ARG A 273 -7.78 13.74 0.30
CA ARG A 273 -9.07 13.86 1.00
C ARG A 273 -8.96 13.63 2.50
N VAL A 274 -8.42 12.47 2.90
CA VAL A 274 -8.23 12.09 4.31
C VAL A 274 -6.75 12.17 4.68
N GLY A 275 -5.90 11.65 3.79
CA GLY A 275 -4.46 11.83 3.86
C GLY A 275 -4.07 13.27 3.53
N GLU A 276 -3.00 13.75 4.17
CA GLU A 276 -2.52 15.13 4.01
C GLU A 276 -1.93 15.42 2.62
N LEU A 277 -1.43 14.38 1.95
CA LEU A 277 -0.79 14.46 0.65
C LEU A 277 -1.69 13.81 -0.42
N ASP A 278 -1.68 14.40 -1.61
CA ASP A 278 -2.40 13.88 -2.77
C ASP A 278 -1.52 12.95 -3.60
N ILE A 279 -1.49 11.68 -3.20
CA ILE A 279 -0.80 10.60 -3.94
C ILE A 279 -1.54 10.29 -5.24
N GLY A 280 -2.87 10.49 -5.27
CA GLY A 280 -3.70 10.29 -6.47
C GLY A 280 -3.23 11.13 -7.65
N ALA A 281 -2.91 12.40 -7.41
CA ALA A 281 -2.35 13.28 -8.44
C ALA A 281 -0.95 12.84 -8.91
N GLU A 282 -0.15 12.22 -8.05
CA GLU A 282 1.22 11.81 -8.39
C GLU A 282 1.24 10.56 -9.27
N VAL A 283 0.43 9.55 -8.95
CA VAL A 283 0.36 8.30 -9.73
C VAL A 283 -0.28 8.49 -11.10
N MET A 284 -0.85 9.67 -11.36
CA MET A 284 -1.38 10.09 -12.66
C MET A 284 -0.38 10.85 -13.53
N LYS A 285 0.81 11.15 -13.01
CA LYS A 285 1.84 11.84 -13.79
C LYS A 285 2.36 10.96 -14.94
N PRO A 286 2.92 11.56 -16.01
CA PRO A 286 3.39 10.82 -17.18
C PRO A 286 4.40 9.71 -16.88
N TYR A 287 5.20 9.89 -15.83
CA TYR A 287 6.16 8.89 -15.36
C TYR A 287 5.82 8.53 -13.93
N ALA A 288 5.18 7.38 -13.75
CA ALA A 288 4.76 6.88 -12.45
C ALA A 288 4.92 5.36 -12.40
N HIS A 289 4.99 4.82 -11.19
CA HIS A 289 4.80 3.39 -11.00
C HIS A 289 3.32 3.10 -11.29
N PRO A 290 2.98 2.19 -12.23
CA PRO A 290 1.62 2.05 -12.77
C PRO A 290 0.66 1.30 -11.82
N VAL A 291 0.49 1.82 -10.59
CA VAL A 291 -0.31 1.21 -9.52
C VAL A 291 -1.81 1.16 -9.83
N LEU A 292 -2.27 1.93 -10.81
CA LEU A 292 -3.67 1.98 -11.24
C LEU A 292 -4.05 0.83 -12.19
N GLY A 293 -3.08 0.26 -12.89
CA GLY A 293 -3.31 -0.78 -13.90
C GLY A 293 -3.03 -2.21 -13.42
N GLY A 294 -2.55 -2.37 -12.18
CA GLY A 294 -2.14 -3.66 -11.62
C GLY A 294 -3.27 -4.33 -10.85
N GLY A 295 -3.88 -5.36 -11.46
CA GLY A 295 -4.76 -6.28 -10.75
C GLY A 295 -3.93 -7.27 -9.94
N HIS A 296 -3.71 -6.99 -8.65
CA HIS A 296 -3.29 -8.04 -7.73
C HIS A 296 -4.48 -8.96 -7.43
N LEU A 297 -4.29 -10.27 -7.56
CA LEU A 297 -5.17 -11.26 -6.97
C LEU A 297 -4.71 -11.57 -5.53
N PRO A 298 -5.62 -11.86 -4.58
CA PRO A 298 -5.26 -12.22 -3.19
C PRO A 298 -4.33 -13.44 -3.10
N THR A 299 -4.24 -14.21 -4.18
CA THR A 299 -3.45 -15.42 -4.29
C THR A 299 -1.98 -15.16 -4.59
N GLU A 300 -1.55 -13.91 -4.83
CA GLU A 300 -0.15 -13.64 -5.22
C GLU A 300 0.87 -13.92 -4.11
N ALA A 301 0.45 -13.87 -2.84
CA ALA A 301 1.27 -14.33 -1.72
C ALA A 301 1.47 -15.87 -1.68
N ASN A 302 0.59 -16.64 -2.36
CA ASN A 302 0.53 -18.11 -2.31
C ASN A 302 0.62 -18.78 -3.70
N ALA A 303 0.77 -18.02 -4.78
CA ALA A 303 0.91 -18.56 -6.12
C ALA A 303 2.38 -18.95 -6.31
N ALA A 304 2.66 -20.25 -6.32
CA ALA A 304 4.00 -20.80 -6.56
C ALA A 304 4.65 -20.31 -7.88
N ASP A 305 3.87 -19.73 -8.79
CA ASP A 305 4.27 -19.22 -10.10
C ASP A 305 4.63 -17.71 -10.13
N ARG A 306 4.40 -16.95 -9.04
CA ARG A 306 4.68 -15.51 -8.96
C ARG A 306 5.69 -15.19 -7.86
N THR A 307 6.88 -15.78 -8.01
CA THR A 307 8.00 -15.56 -7.09
C THR A 307 8.78 -14.31 -7.52
N LEU A 308 8.92 -13.35 -6.60
CA LEU A 308 9.87 -12.25 -6.73
C LEU A 308 11.23 -12.66 -6.12
N PRO A 309 12.36 -12.29 -6.74
CA PRO A 309 12.48 -11.61 -8.03
C PRO A 309 11.97 -12.48 -9.19
N GLU A 310 11.38 -11.83 -10.20
CA GLU A 310 10.73 -12.51 -11.32
C GLU A 310 11.70 -13.43 -12.07
N ARG A 311 11.34 -14.70 -12.22
CA ARG A 311 12.21 -15.71 -12.86
C ARG A 311 11.91 -15.94 -14.34
N SER A 312 10.88 -15.28 -14.88
CA SER A 312 10.47 -15.41 -16.28
C SER A 312 10.65 -14.10 -17.01
N LEU A 313 11.28 -14.13 -18.19
CA LEU A 313 11.39 -12.96 -19.08
C LEU A 313 10.03 -12.48 -19.60
N ALA A 314 9.05 -13.39 -19.70
CA ALA A 314 7.73 -13.12 -20.25
C ALA A 314 6.74 -12.60 -19.21
N ALA A 315 7.07 -12.64 -17.92
CA ALA A 315 6.19 -12.18 -16.85
C ALA A 315 5.88 -10.68 -17.01
N PRO A 316 4.60 -10.28 -17.12
CA PRO A 316 4.23 -8.88 -17.17
C PRO A 316 4.69 -8.14 -15.91
N ARG A 317 5.38 -7.00 -16.09
CA ARG A 317 5.74 -6.15 -14.96
C ARG A 317 4.48 -5.49 -14.41
N HIS A 318 4.32 -5.51 -13.10
CA HIS A 318 3.25 -4.85 -12.38
C HIS A 318 3.79 -4.28 -11.06
N VAL A 319 3.01 -3.40 -10.45
CA VAL A 319 3.24 -2.86 -9.12
C VAL A 319 1.91 -2.34 -8.58
N THR A 320 1.70 -2.44 -7.29
CA THR A 320 0.54 -1.93 -6.55
C THR A 320 1.02 -1.24 -5.27
N CYS A 321 0.11 -0.60 -4.55
CA CYS A 321 0.44 0.06 -3.29
C CYS A 321 1.05 -0.92 -2.27
N VAL A 322 0.54 -2.15 -2.21
CA VAL A 322 0.94 -3.15 -1.21
C VAL A 322 2.25 -3.88 -1.56
N ASP A 323 2.76 -3.72 -2.79
CA ASP A 323 4.11 -4.20 -3.14
C ASP A 323 5.20 -3.38 -2.43
N CYS A 324 4.87 -2.14 -2.03
CA CYS A 324 5.79 -1.22 -1.36
C CYS A 324 5.40 -0.87 0.07
N HIS A 325 4.11 -0.98 0.42
CA HIS A 325 3.59 -0.60 1.73
C HIS A 325 2.89 -1.77 2.40
N GLU A 326 3.08 -1.93 3.71
CA GLU A 326 2.25 -2.78 4.54
C GLU A 326 1.28 -1.91 5.36
N PRO A 327 0.02 -1.75 4.93
CA PRO A 327 -0.93 -0.82 5.57
C PRO A 327 -1.25 -1.16 7.02
N HIS A 328 -1.05 -2.41 7.47
CA HIS A 328 -1.23 -2.79 8.87
C HIS A 328 -0.09 -2.31 9.78
N GLY A 329 1.12 -2.15 9.24
CA GLY A 329 2.34 -1.83 10.00
C GLY A 329 2.94 -0.46 9.70
N ALA A 330 2.50 0.23 8.64
CA ALA A 330 3.03 1.53 8.22
C ALA A 330 2.72 2.64 9.25
N TYR A 331 3.72 3.49 9.53
CA TYR A 331 3.60 4.59 10.49
C TYR A 331 4.49 5.79 10.13
N ALA A 332 4.21 6.95 10.74
CA ALA A 332 4.96 8.18 10.49
C ALA A 332 6.28 8.23 11.27
N ARG A 333 7.36 7.64 10.72
CA ARG A 333 8.73 7.81 11.24
C ARG A 333 9.71 8.12 10.10
N PRO A 334 10.44 9.26 10.14
CA PRO A 334 11.51 9.51 9.18
C PRO A 334 12.68 8.54 9.40
N ALA A 335 13.54 8.43 8.40
CA ALA A 335 14.80 7.71 8.51
C ALA A 335 15.88 8.47 7.73
N SER A 336 17.14 8.14 8.02
CA SER A 336 18.31 8.59 7.26
C SER A 336 18.89 7.43 6.48
N ALA A 337 19.43 7.70 5.29
CA ALA A 337 19.95 6.66 4.41
C ALA A 337 21.01 5.80 5.14
N PRO A 338 20.96 4.46 4.97
CA PRO A 338 20.11 3.72 4.04
C PRO A 338 18.82 3.20 4.69
N PHE A 339 18.55 3.49 5.96
CA PHE A 339 17.47 2.88 6.72
C PHE A 339 16.08 3.18 6.13
N ALA A 340 15.22 2.19 6.10
CA ALA A 340 13.85 2.34 5.65
C ALA A 340 13.04 3.21 6.64
N SER A 341 12.20 4.10 6.10
CA SER A 341 11.27 4.90 6.90
C SER A 341 10.12 4.06 7.47
N GLY A 342 9.42 4.59 8.48
CA GLY A 342 8.23 3.95 9.04
C GLY A 342 7.09 3.73 8.02
N ALA A 343 7.08 4.48 6.91
CA ALA A 343 6.09 4.28 5.84
C ALA A 343 6.28 2.96 5.09
N LEU A 344 7.47 2.35 5.17
CA LEU A 344 7.82 1.05 4.56
C LEU A 344 7.93 -0.06 5.62
N ALA A 345 7.49 0.20 6.85
CA ALA A 345 7.57 -0.77 7.93
C ALA A 345 6.71 -2.00 7.63
N ALA A 346 7.17 -3.17 8.12
CA ALA A 346 6.54 -4.48 7.89
C ALA A 346 6.47 -4.93 6.42
N THR A 347 7.06 -4.19 5.48
CA THR A 347 7.21 -4.62 4.10
C THR A 347 8.46 -5.50 3.94
N TRP A 348 8.37 -6.53 3.13
CA TRP A 348 9.49 -7.42 2.79
C TRP A 348 10.23 -6.94 1.53
N GLY A 349 11.50 -7.34 1.37
CA GLY A 349 12.36 -6.97 0.24
C GLY A 349 13.44 -7.99 -0.10
N ILE A 350 14.42 -7.58 -0.89
CA ILE A 350 15.60 -8.37 -1.32
C ILE A 350 16.86 -7.59 -0.95
N ASP A 351 17.78 -8.19 -0.20
CA ASP A 351 19.02 -7.54 0.21
C ASP A 351 20.08 -7.44 -0.92
N SER A 352 21.23 -6.84 -0.61
CA SER A 352 22.34 -6.68 -1.58
C SER A 352 22.97 -8.01 -2.02
N SER A 353 22.75 -9.09 -1.29
CA SER A 353 23.19 -10.45 -1.66
C SER A 353 22.17 -11.21 -2.51
N GLY A 354 20.95 -10.67 -2.65
CA GLY A 354 19.86 -11.28 -3.41
C GLY A 354 18.96 -12.17 -2.55
N ILE A 355 19.07 -12.08 -1.22
CA ILE A 355 18.30 -12.89 -0.28
C ILE A 355 17.05 -12.12 0.17
N ARG A 356 15.93 -12.84 0.31
CA ARG A 356 14.68 -12.27 0.83
C ARG A 356 14.87 -11.86 2.30
N VAL A 357 14.47 -10.63 2.60
CA VAL A 357 14.41 -10.08 3.97
C VAL A 357 12.98 -9.66 4.29
N ASP A 358 12.52 -9.98 5.49
CA ASP A 358 11.13 -9.77 5.91
C ASP A 358 11.08 -9.48 7.43
N PRO A 359 10.95 -8.22 7.87
CA PRO A 359 10.80 -7.00 7.06
C PRO A 359 12.13 -6.44 6.54
N ILE A 360 12.07 -5.47 5.63
CA ILE A 360 13.22 -4.67 5.20
C ILE A 360 13.79 -3.84 6.36
N ARG A 361 15.10 -3.59 6.29
CA ARG A 361 15.84 -2.67 7.15
C ARG A 361 16.30 -1.44 6.38
N PHE A 362 16.58 -1.58 5.08
CA PHE A 362 17.11 -0.53 4.23
C PHE A 362 16.20 -0.26 3.03
N GLU A 363 16.08 1.00 2.57
CA GLU A 363 15.14 1.37 1.50
C GLU A 363 15.45 0.64 0.18
N TYR A 364 16.73 0.48 -0.16
CA TYR A 364 17.12 -0.18 -1.40
C TYR A 364 16.62 -1.64 -1.49
N GLU A 365 16.39 -2.29 -0.35
CA GLU A 365 15.92 -3.69 -0.32
C GLU A 365 14.52 -3.81 -0.91
N LEU A 366 13.69 -2.77 -0.74
CA LEU A 366 12.39 -2.69 -1.41
C LEU A 366 12.56 -2.58 -2.93
N CYS A 367 13.46 -1.71 -3.37
CA CYS A 367 13.68 -1.46 -4.80
C CYS A 367 14.22 -2.70 -5.51
N PHE A 368 15.10 -3.46 -4.86
CA PHE A 368 15.72 -4.67 -5.41
C PHE A 368 14.75 -5.82 -5.67
N LYS A 369 13.55 -5.82 -5.05
CA LYS A 369 12.47 -6.77 -5.39
C LYS A 369 12.19 -6.84 -6.89
N CYS A 370 12.28 -5.69 -7.57
CA CYS A 370 11.92 -5.54 -8.98
C CYS A 370 13.10 -5.06 -9.84
N HIS A 371 13.99 -4.24 -9.28
CA HIS A 371 15.12 -3.63 -10.00
C HIS A 371 16.46 -4.34 -9.75
N GLY A 372 16.48 -5.39 -8.92
CA GLY A 372 17.64 -6.22 -8.65
C GLY A 372 17.75 -7.38 -9.65
N ASP A 373 17.34 -8.58 -9.25
CA ASP A 373 17.56 -9.81 -10.03
C ASP A 373 16.41 -10.21 -10.96
N SER A 374 15.32 -9.44 -11.03
CA SER A 374 14.15 -9.79 -11.86
C SER A 374 14.50 -9.94 -13.34
N MET A 375 14.22 -11.11 -13.92
CA MET A 375 14.49 -11.42 -15.32
C MET A 375 13.62 -10.59 -16.27
N ASN A 376 12.37 -10.29 -15.90
CA ASN A 376 11.48 -9.43 -16.70
C ASN A 376 11.83 -7.93 -16.64
N GLN A 377 13.00 -7.56 -16.11
CA GLN A 377 13.52 -6.22 -16.31
C GLN A 377 13.53 -5.91 -17.80
N PRO A 378 13.26 -4.65 -18.20
CA PRO A 378 13.16 -4.29 -19.61
C PRO A 378 14.45 -4.69 -20.35
N ALA A 379 14.40 -5.83 -21.06
CA ALA A 379 15.55 -6.41 -21.75
C ALA A 379 16.11 -5.47 -22.82
N ARG A 380 15.25 -4.57 -23.32
CA ARG A 380 15.63 -3.48 -24.19
C ARG A 380 14.89 -2.22 -23.87
N PRO A 381 15.56 -1.10 -24.08
CA PRO A 381 14.98 0.13 -23.65
C PRO A 381 14.10 0.68 -24.82
N ARG A 382 12.77 0.86 -24.62
CA ARG A 382 11.79 1.50 -25.54
C ARG A 382 12.09 2.98 -25.92
N PRO A 383 12.16 3.35 -27.22
CA PRO A 383 12.38 4.72 -27.73
C PRO A 383 11.52 5.82 -27.06
N PRO A 384 11.93 7.11 -27.11
CA PRO A 384 12.96 7.69 -27.99
C PRO A 384 14.37 7.88 -27.41
N GLU A 385 14.58 7.97 -26.09
CA GLU A 385 15.92 8.24 -25.54
C GLU A 385 16.22 7.27 -24.41
N ARG A 386 17.16 6.37 -24.64
CA ARG A 386 17.78 5.58 -23.60
C ARG A 386 19.28 5.60 -23.78
N LEU A 387 19.95 5.89 -22.67
CA LEU A 387 21.39 5.84 -22.55
C LEU A 387 21.87 4.46 -23.00
N ARG A 388 22.72 4.41 -24.03
CA ARG A 388 23.30 3.16 -24.53
C ARG A 388 24.69 3.03 -23.93
N ARG A 389 24.75 2.48 -22.72
CA ARG A 389 26.03 2.26 -22.02
C ARG A 389 26.93 1.28 -22.76
N ALA A 390 28.23 1.51 -22.70
CA ALA A 390 29.24 0.56 -23.15
C ALA A 390 29.21 -0.71 -22.29
N ILE A 391 28.93 -0.55 -20.98
CA ILE A 391 28.81 -1.64 -20.00
C ILE A 391 27.38 -1.65 -19.42
N PRO A 392 26.39 -2.24 -20.12
CA PRO A 392 25.02 -2.27 -19.63
C PRO A 392 24.87 -3.22 -18.44
N GLU A 393 24.47 -2.68 -17.28
CA GLU A 393 24.09 -3.45 -16.10
C GLU A 393 22.64 -3.12 -15.69
N PRO A 394 21.65 -3.93 -16.07
CA PRO A 394 20.26 -3.71 -15.68
C PRO A 394 19.98 -4.08 -14.22
N ASN A 395 20.79 -4.97 -13.63
CA ASN A 395 20.62 -5.43 -12.26
C ASN A 395 21.25 -4.43 -11.29
N LEU A 396 20.41 -3.61 -10.64
CA LEU A 396 20.88 -2.56 -9.75
C LEU A 396 21.61 -3.11 -8.52
N ARG A 397 21.30 -4.34 -8.08
CA ARG A 397 22.03 -4.98 -6.98
C ARG A 397 23.51 -5.17 -7.33
N ARG A 398 23.81 -5.51 -8.59
CA ARG A 398 25.18 -5.62 -9.10
C ARG A 398 25.81 -4.26 -9.39
N ALA A 399 25.02 -3.31 -9.90
CA ALA A 399 25.51 -1.96 -10.15
C ALA A 399 25.92 -1.22 -8.86
N PHE A 400 25.29 -1.55 -7.73
CA PHE A 400 25.58 -1.00 -6.41
C PHE A 400 26.35 -1.95 -5.47
N ASP A 401 26.84 -3.09 -5.98
CA ASP A 401 27.54 -4.07 -5.16
C ASP A 401 28.87 -3.49 -4.64
N PRO A 402 29.02 -3.25 -3.32
CA PRO A 402 30.21 -2.62 -2.78
C PRO A 402 31.48 -3.46 -2.97
N GLU A 403 31.34 -4.78 -3.06
CA GLU A 403 32.45 -5.71 -3.21
C GLU A 403 32.92 -5.77 -4.66
N SER A 404 31.98 -5.89 -5.61
CA SER A 404 32.33 -6.13 -7.02
C SER A 404 32.25 -4.91 -7.93
N ALA A 405 31.32 -3.97 -7.76
CA ALA A 405 31.07 -2.89 -8.73
C ALA A 405 32.25 -1.90 -8.83
N ALA A 406 32.81 -1.71 -10.02
CA ALA A 406 33.97 -0.85 -10.28
C ALA A 406 33.83 0.57 -9.68
N SER A 407 32.65 1.16 -9.83
CA SER A 407 32.24 2.43 -9.21
C SER A 407 30.72 2.48 -9.06
N PHE A 408 30.21 3.26 -8.09
CA PHE A 408 28.78 3.38 -7.82
C PHE A 408 28.46 4.63 -6.98
N HIS A 409 27.24 5.15 -7.12
CA HIS A 409 26.66 6.10 -6.18
C HIS A 409 26.32 5.41 -4.85
N PRO A 410 26.41 6.12 -3.71
CA PRO A 410 26.45 5.50 -2.39
C PRO A 410 25.07 5.11 -1.84
N VAL A 411 24.40 4.15 -2.48
CA VAL A 411 23.08 3.66 -2.04
C VAL A 411 23.21 2.54 -1.01
N VAL A 412 24.09 1.56 -1.27
CA VAL A 412 24.28 0.38 -0.40
C VAL A 412 25.45 0.60 0.58
N ALA A 413 26.50 1.29 0.14
CA ALA A 413 27.68 1.61 0.91
C ALA A 413 28.28 2.95 0.45
N PRO A 414 29.18 3.58 1.23
CA PRO A 414 29.94 4.73 0.76
C PRO A 414 30.61 4.49 -0.59
N GLY A 415 30.68 5.52 -1.42
CA GLY A 415 31.28 5.43 -2.74
C GLY A 415 32.77 5.11 -2.64
N ARG A 416 33.34 4.50 -3.70
CA ARG A 416 34.77 4.14 -3.71
C ARG A 416 35.70 5.35 -3.74
N GLY A 417 35.25 6.48 -4.27
CA GLY A 417 36.01 7.72 -4.31
C GLY A 417 36.11 8.37 -2.93
N ARG A 418 37.33 8.60 -2.44
CA ARG A 418 37.60 9.29 -1.17
C ARG A 418 37.77 10.80 -1.32
N ASP A 419 37.96 11.29 -2.54
CA ASP A 419 38.06 12.71 -2.89
C ASP A 419 36.95 13.03 -3.90
N VAL A 420 35.90 13.73 -3.44
CA VAL A 420 34.79 14.20 -4.29
C VAL A 420 34.59 15.70 -4.03
N PRO A 421 35.45 16.57 -4.59
CA PRO A 421 35.47 17.99 -4.26
C PRO A 421 34.17 18.75 -4.56
N SER A 422 33.35 18.22 -5.47
CA SER A 422 32.08 18.83 -5.83
C SER A 422 30.96 18.51 -4.85
N LEU A 423 31.10 17.63 -3.85
CA LEU A 423 29.97 17.36 -2.94
C LEU A 423 29.55 18.59 -2.14
N ILE A 424 28.25 18.91 -2.16
CA ILE A 424 27.70 20.03 -1.38
C ILE A 424 27.47 19.61 0.08
N PRO A 425 27.83 20.43 1.09
CA PRO A 425 27.47 20.16 2.48
C PRO A 425 25.96 20.01 2.69
N PRO A 426 25.51 19.12 3.60
CA PRO A 426 26.31 18.32 4.54
C PRO A 426 26.79 16.97 3.97
N LEU A 427 26.70 16.74 2.66
CA LEU A 427 27.18 15.49 2.07
C LEU A 427 28.70 15.41 2.15
N THR A 428 29.18 14.19 2.38
CA THR A 428 30.60 13.84 2.44
C THR A 428 30.81 12.53 1.66
N PRO A 429 32.05 12.15 1.33
CA PRO A 429 32.32 10.86 0.68
C PRO A 429 31.81 9.63 1.44
N SER A 430 31.54 9.74 2.74
CA SER A 430 30.95 8.67 3.56
C SER A 430 29.42 8.71 3.63
N SER A 431 28.78 9.73 3.06
CA SER A 431 27.33 9.86 3.05
C SER A 431 26.68 8.79 2.18
N LEU A 432 25.53 8.31 2.63
CA LEU A 432 24.65 7.44 1.85
C LEU A 432 23.46 8.24 1.33
N VAL A 433 22.92 7.81 0.20
CA VAL A 433 21.74 8.41 -0.43
C VAL A 433 20.65 7.36 -0.65
N TYR A 434 19.41 7.80 -0.67
CA TYR A 434 18.27 6.95 -0.98
C TYR A 434 18.12 6.74 -2.49
N CYS A 435 17.49 5.64 -2.90
CA CYS A 435 17.02 5.52 -4.29
C CYS A 435 16.04 6.66 -4.60
N THR A 436 15.24 7.06 -3.60
CA THR A 436 14.24 8.11 -3.73
C THR A 436 14.77 9.54 -3.65
N ASP A 437 16.07 9.71 -3.39
CA ASP A 437 16.73 11.00 -3.59
C ASP A 437 16.93 11.30 -5.08
N CYS A 438 16.96 10.28 -5.94
CA CYS A 438 17.00 10.44 -7.39
C CYS A 438 15.62 10.17 -8.02
N HIS A 439 14.93 9.13 -7.56
CA HIS A 439 13.65 8.67 -8.11
C HIS A 439 12.47 9.03 -7.19
N GLY A 440 11.76 10.10 -7.49
CA GLY A 440 10.71 10.60 -6.61
C GLY A 440 9.82 11.63 -7.26
N SER A 441 8.89 12.15 -6.46
CA SER A 441 8.02 13.26 -6.87
C SER A 441 8.81 14.51 -7.24
N ASP A 442 8.57 15.06 -8.42
CA ASP A 442 9.09 16.37 -8.82
C ASP A 442 8.61 17.53 -7.93
N ARG A 443 7.62 17.31 -7.06
CA ARG A 443 7.12 18.33 -6.13
C ARG A 443 7.80 18.30 -4.76
N ARG A 444 8.75 17.40 -4.54
CA ARG A 444 9.45 17.27 -3.26
C ARG A 444 10.14 18.60 -2.90
N GLY A 445 9.78 19.17 -1.75
CA GLY A 445 10.36 20.44 -1.27
C GLY A 445 9.93 21.70 -2.04
N GLN A 446 9.01 21.62 -3.00
CA GLN A 446 8.50 22.78 -3.75
C GLN A 446 7.30 23.46 -3.07
N THR A 447 6.65 22.80 -2.12
CA THR A 447 5.56 23.37 -1.32
C THR A 447 5.98 23.41 0.16
N PRO A 448 5.38 24.30 0.99
CA PRO A 448 5.64 24.32 2.43
C PRO A 448 5.32 22.99 3.13
N ALA A 449 4.40 22.20 2.58
CA ALA A 449 4.10 20.83 3.04
C ALA A 449 5.08 19.77 2.50
N GLY A 450 5.87 20.11 1.46
CA GLY A 450 6.64 19.20 0.64
C GLY A 450 5.73 18.28 -0.18
N GLY A 451 5.97 18.14 -1.49
CA GLY A 451 5.35 17.06 -2.26
C GLY A 451 5.63 15.69 -1.63
N PRO A 452 4.81 14.66 -1.90
CA PRO A 452 4.94 13.36 -1.27
C PRO A 452 6.31 12.73 -1.56
N ARG A 453 6.92 12.19 -0.50
CA ARG A 453 8.17 11.43 -0.61
C ARG A 453 7.91 10.07 -1.26
N GLY A 454 8.90 9.54 -1.96
CA GLY A 454 8.83 8.23 -2.60
C GLY A 454 8.49 8.28 -4.10
N PRO A 455 8.64 7.15 -4.81
CA PRO A 455 8.62 7.09 -6.27
C PRO A 455 7.19 6.92 -6.82
N HIS A 456 6.26 7.78 -6.40
CA HIS A 456 4.85 7.68 -6.82
C HIS A 456 4.68 8.11 -8.28
N GLY A 457 5.19 9.30 -8.63
CA GLY A 457 5.27 9.77 -10.00
C GLY A 457 5.97 11.11 -10.14
N SER A 458 6.40 11.42 -11.35
CA SER A 458 7.14 12.63 -11.72
C SER A 458 6.76 13.11 -13.11
N ILE A 459 6.90 14.41 -13.36
CA ILE A 459 6.88 14.98 -14.71
C ILE A 459 8.15 14.65 -15.50
N TYR A 460 9.24 14.29 -14.81
CA TYR A 460 10.51 13.94 -15.44
C TYR A 460 10.60 12.45 -15.74
N ARG A 461 11.12 12.12 -16.94
CA ARG A 461 11.28 10.76 -17.44
C ARG A 461 12.03 9.89 -16.43
N SER A 462 11.67 8.61 -16.35
CA SER A 462 12.26 7.64 -15.40
C SER A 462 11.98 7.95 -13.92
N LEU A 463 10.89 8.67 -13.64
CA LEU A 463 10.45 9.04 -12.29
C LEU A 463 11.50 9.88 -11.54
N LEU A 464 12.23 10.76 -12.22
CA LEU A 464 13.28 11.54 -11.57
C LEU A 464 12.69 12.68 -10.74
N GLU A 465 13.20 12.93 -9.54
CA GLU A 465 12.72 14.05 -8.69
C GLU A 465 13.06 15.42 -9.29
N ARG A 466 14.07 15.48 -10.17
CA ARG A 466 14.47 16.70 -10.86
C ARG A 466 14.86 16.39 -12.28
N ASN A 467 14.93 17.42 -13.10
CA ASN A 467 15.34 17.30 -14.48
C ASN A 467 16.78 16.78 -14.60
N LEU A 468 16.98 15.86 -15.53
CA LEU A 468 18.26 15.38 -16.02
C LEU A 468 18.12 15.18 -17.52
N SER A 469 18.60 16.14 -18.31
CA SER A 469 18.65 15.98 -19.76
C SER A 469 19.68 14.91 -20.13
N THR A 470 19.28 13.95 -20.95
CA THR A 470 20.18 12.96 -21.56
C THR A 470 20.45 13.24 -23.04
N SER A 471 19.78 14.23 -23.62
CA SER A 471 19.90 14.57 -25.03
C SER A 471 21.27 15.21 -25.30
N ASP A 472 21.91 14.79 -26.39
CA ASP A 472 23.12 15.45 -26.88
C ASP A 472 22.81 16.89 -27.32
N HIS A 473 23.81 17.76 -27.23
CA HIS A 473 23.71 19.20 -27.49
C HIS A 473 22.74 19.99 -26.60
N ALA A 474 22.30 19.41 -25.48
CA ALA A 474 21.49 20.11 -24.49
C ALA A 474 22.29 21.28 -23.87
N VAL A 475 21.69 22.47 -23.83
CA VAL A 475 22.31 23.64 -23.21
C VAL A 475 22.41 23.41 -21.70
N GLU A 476 23.63 23.45 -21.19
CA GLU A 476 23.90 23.36 -19.75
C GLU A 476 23.21 24.52 -19.01
N SER A 477 22.54 24.18 -17.91
CA SER A 477 22.00 25.15 -16.96
C SER A 477 21.74 24.47 -15.61
N PRO A 478 21.55 25.26 -14.52
CA PRO A 478 21.13 24.71 -13.22
C PRO A 478 19.85 23.88 -13.28
N THR A 479 18.97 24.11 -14.27
CA THR A 479 17.73 23.35 -14.46
C THR A 479 17.90 22.15 -15.40
N THR A 480 18.86 22.16 -16.34
CA THR A 480 19.08 21.06 -17.30
C THR A 480 19.62 19.81 -16.61
N TYR A 481 20.53 19.98 -15.65
CA TYR A 481 21.17 18.90 -14.89
C TYR A 481 20.89 19.00 -13.38
N ALA A 482 19.72 19.56 -13.03
CA ALA A 482 19.28 19.82 -11.65
C ALA A 482 19.38 18.61 -10.72
N LEU A 483 19.21 17.39 -11.27
CA LEU A 483 19.36 16.17 -10.50
C LEU A 483 20.80 15.95 -10.01
N CYS A 484 21.81 16.14 -10.87
CA CYS A 484 23.21 16.03 -10.47
C CYS A 484 23.60 17.16 -9.52
N TYR A 485 23.12 18.39 -9.82
CA TYR A 485 23.41 19.56 -9.00
C TYR A 485 22.74 19.56 -7.62
N LYS A 486 21.84 18.60 -7.35
CA LYS A 486 21.30 18.36 -6.02
C LYS A 486 22.37 17.91 -5.02
N CYS A 487 23.40 17.21 -5.49
CA CYS A 487 24.45 16.65 -4.63
C CYS A 487 25.83 17.22 -4.96
N HIS A 488 26.01 17.72 -6.19
CA HIS A 488 27.27 18.26 -6.66
C HIS A 488 27.19 19.75 -6.98
N ASP A 489 28.16 20.52 -6.49
CA ASP A 489 28.29 21.93 -6.74
C ASP A 489 28.60 22.19 -8.21
N ARG A 490 27.70 22.93 -8.87
CA ARG A 490 27.80 23.24 -10.29
C ARG A 490 29.08 24.02 -10.61
N GLU A 491 29.41 25.02 -9.79
CA GLU A 491 30.57 25.88 -10.05
C GLU A 491 31.88 25.10 -9.88
N ALA A 492 31.97 24.24 -8.86
CA ALA A 492 33.13 23.36 -8.65
C ALA A 492 33.31 22.36 -9.81
N ILE A 493 32.21 21.80 -10.36
CA ILE A 493 32.28 20.91 -11.51
C ILE A 493 32.81 21.64 -12.74
N LEU A 494 32.24 22.81 -13.06
CA LEU A 494 32.50 23.52 -14.32
C LEU A 494 33.75 24.40 -14.27
N SER A 495 34.34 24.61 -13.09
CA SER A 495 35.55 25.41 -12.91
C SER A 495 36.74 24.84 -13.69
N PRO A 496 37.60 25.69 -14.28
CA PRO A 496 38.87 25.25 -14.85
C PRO A 496 39.83 24.65 -13.80
N THR A 497 39.57 24.88 -12.50
CA THR A 497 40.34 24.26 -11.40
C THR A 497 39.74 22.94 -10.90
N SER A 498 38.70 22.43 -11.58
CA SER A 498 38.13 21.10 -11.32
C SER A 498 39.20 20.01 -11.55
N PRO A 499 39.17 18.88 -10.82
CA PRO A 499 40.04 17.74 -11.10
C PRO A 499 40.04 17.27 -12.56
N PHE A 500 38.92 17.46 -13.27
CA PHE A 500 38.85 17.39 -14.72
C PHE A 500 38.68 18.82 -15.24
N ASP A 501 39.81 19.46 -15.51
CA ASP A 501 39.98 20.87 -15.93
C ASP A 501 39.21 21.27 -17.20
N THR A 502 38.75 20.28 -17.97
CA THR A 502 37.99 20.46 -19.21
C THR A 502 36.50 20.14 -19.08
N HIS A 503 35.95 19.99 -17.87
CA HIS A 503 34.49 19.82 -17.67
C HIS A 503 33.68 20.93 -18.35
N GLY A 504 34.02 22.19 -18.12
CA GLY A 504 33.33 23.33 -18.72
C GLY A 504 33.40 23.35 -20.24
N LEU A 505 34.49 22.85 -20.85
CA LEU A 505 34.58 22.69 -22.30
C LEU A 505 33.53 21.69 -22.79
N HIS A 506 33.53 20.47 -22.26
CA HIS A 506 32.65 19.40 -22.74
C HIS A 506 31.16 19.69 -22.44
N VAL A 507 30.84 20.09 -21.21
CA VAL A 507 29.44 20.21 -20.78
C VAL A 507 28.81 21.51 -21.26
N VAL A 508 29.55 22.63 -21.27
CA VAL A 508 28.98 23.95 -21.61
C VAL A 508 29.20 24.30 -23.08
N ARG A 509 30.44 24.19 -23.58
CA ARG A 509 30.76 24.61 -24.96
C ARG A 509 30.35 23.58 -25.99
N GLU A 510 30.75 22.32 -25.80
CA GLU A 510 30.38 21.21 -26.69
C GLU A 510 28.96 20.68 -26.41
N ARG A 511 28.35 21.11 -25.30
CA ARG A 511 26.97 20.79 -24.90
C ARG A 511 26.74 19.28 -24.75
N THR A 512 27.76 18.56 -24.30
CA THR A 512 27.70 17.14 -24.01
C THR A 512 27.02 16.90 -22.65
N PRO A 513 25.98 16.06 -22.55
CA PRO A 513 25.32 15.79 -21.29
C PRO A 513 26.23 15.01 -20.33
N CYS A 514 26.08 15.22 -19.01
CA CYS A 514 26.85 14.47 -18.01
C CYS A 514 26.73 12.95 -18.20
N THR A 515 25.56 12.49 -18.66
CA THR A 515 25.27 11.10 -18.93
C THR A 515 25.96 10.54 -20.17
N ALA A 516 26.59 11.35 -21.02
CA ALA A 516 27.44 10.82 -22.10
C ALA A 516 28.69 10.11 -21.56
N CYS A 517 29.18 10.54 -20.39
CA CYS A 517 30.38 9.98 -19.76
C CYS A 517 30.06 9.18 -18.50
N HIS A 518 29.15 9.67 -17.64
CA HIS A 518 28.92 9.09 -16.32
C HIS A 518 27.66 8.21 -16.27
N ALA A 519 27.79 7.00 -15.76
CA ALA A 519 26.68 6.16 -15.33
C ALA A 519 26.01 6.75 -14.07
N SER A 520 24.69 6.88 -14.10
CA SER A 520 23.91 7.45 -12.99
C SER A 520 23.78 6.53 -11.78
N HIS A 521 24.12 5.24 -11.90
CA HIS A 521 24.04 4.26 -10.81
C HIS A 521 25.42 3.74 -10.44
N GLY A 522 25.98 2.89 -11.29
CA GLY A 522 27.29 2.29 -11.10
C GLY A 522 27.67 1.40 -12.28
N VAL A 523 28.92 0.98 -12.29
CA VAL A 523 29.50 0.10 -13.31
C VAL A 523 29.87 -1.22 -12.66
N SER A 524 29.27 -2.30 -13.13
CA SER A 524 29.50 -3.66 -12.63
C SER A 524 30.95 -4.09 -12.84
N GLY A 525 31.60 -4.66 -11.82
CA GLY A 525 32.96 -5.20 -11.95
C GLY A 525 33.05 -6.51 -12.76
N ARG A 526 31.91 -7.04 -13.22
CA ARG A 526 31.90 -8.18 -14.15
C ARG A 526 32.43 -7.81 -15.54
N GLN A 527 32.31 -6.55 -15.91
CA GLN A 527 32.67 -6.03 -17.23
C GLN A 527 33.58 -4.80 -17.14
N GLY A 528 33.39 -3.96 -16.10
CA GLY A 528 34.26 -2.82 -15.83
C GLY A 528 35.35 -3.14 -14.83
N ASP A 529 36.29 -2.22 -14.69
CA ASP A 529 37.38 -2.31 -13.71
C ASP A 529 37.55 -1.01 -12.92
N PRO A 530 38.11 -1.05 -11.68
CA PRO A 530 38.18 0.13 -10.83
C PRO A 530 39.01 1.30 -11.38
N LEU A 531 39.96 1.06 -12.30
CA LEU A 531 40.75 2.11 -12.93
C LEU A 531 40.09 2.60 -14.22
N GLY A 532 39.57 1.68 -15.04
CA GLY A 532 38.93 1.97 -16.32
C GLY A 532 37.53 2.56 -16.21
N ASN A 533 36.89 2.39 -15.05
CA ASN A 533 35.54 2.89 -14.76
C ASN A 533 35.49 3.65 -13.42
N ALA A 534 36.61 4.22 -12.98
CA ALA A 534 36.59 5.15 -11.85
C ALA A 534 35.64 6.33 -12.12
N HIS A 535 35.16 6.98 -11.06
CA HIS A 535 34.30 8.17 -11.17
C HIS A 535 33.02 7.96 -12.00
N LEU A 536 32.47 6.74 -11.97
CA LEU A 536 31.26 6.36 -12.71
C LEU A 536 31.40 6.44 -14.24
N ILE A 537 32.61 6.45 -14.78
CA ILE A 537 32.78 6.60 -16.23
C ILE A 537 32.40 5.30 -16.94
N ASP A 538 31.39 5.40 -17.79
CA ASP A 538 30.88 4.37 -18.71
C ASP A 538 30.11 5.08 -19.81
N PHE A 539 30.72 5.14 -21.00
CA PHE A 539 30.28 6.04 -22.06
C PHE A 539 28.93 5.64 -22.66
N ASP A 540 28.16 6.64 -23.08
CA ASP A 540 27.01 6.45 -23.95
C ASP A 540 27.45 6.28 -25.41
N VAL A 541 27.36 5.06 -25.94
CA VAL A 541 27.75 4.70 -27.30
C VAL A 541 26.79 5.19 -28.39
N SER A 542 25.74 5.95 -28.04
CA SER A 542 25.03 6.77 -29.03
C SER A 542 25.66 8.14 -29.26
N ILE A 543 26.51 8.61 -28.35
CA ILE A 543 27.17 9.93 -28.43
C ILE A 543 28.68 9.76 -28.65
N VAL A 544 29.30 8.82 -27.92
CA VAL A 544 30.74 8.62 -27.87
C VAL A 544 31.12 7.39 -28.68
N ALA A 545 32.06 7.55 -29.62
CA ALA A 545 32.57 6.49 -30.47
C ALA A 545 34.00 6.08 -30.07
N PRO A 546 34.47 4.88 -30.48
CA PRO A 546 35.86 4.49 -30.28
C PRO A 546 36.85 5.39 -31.05
N ALA A 547 38.01 5.67 -30.46
CA ALA A 547 39.16 6.28 -31.12
C ALA A 547 40.34 5.30 -31.11
N GLY A 548 41.02 5.14 -32.26
CA GLY A 548 42.11 4.16 -32.39
C GLY A 548 41.68 2.73 -32.06
N GLY A 549 40.41 2.38 -32.27
CA GLY A 549 39.84 1.07 -31.94
C GLY A 549 39.49 0.86 -30.46
N ARG A 550 39.64 1.89 -29.61
CA ARG A 550 39.36 1.81 -28.17
C ARG A 550 38.27 2.81 -27.78
N LEU A 551 37.39 2.40 -26.88
CA LEU A 551 36.45 3.28 -26.17
C LEU A 551 36.73 3.09 -24.69
N SER A 552 37.59 3.93 -24.12
CA SER A 552 38.07 3.71 -22.75
C SER A 552 38.43 4.99 -22.04
N TYR A 553 38.19 4.97 -20.73
CA TYR A 553 38.79 5.85 -19.75
C TYR A 553 39.81 5.04 -18.93
N ARG A 554 40.80 5.71 -18.35
CA ARG A 554 41.70 5.12 -17.36
C ARG A 554 42.11 6.16 -16.32
N SER A 555 41.89 5.88 -15.05
CA SER A 555 42.46 6.67 -13.97
C SER A 555 43.98 6.47 -13.90
N LEU A 556 44.73 7.56 -13.83
CA LEU A 556 46.19 7.58 -13.69
C LEU A 556 46.63 7.93 -12.27
N GLY A 557 45.68 8.13 -11.35
CA GLY A 557 45.91 8.53 -9.97
C GLY A 557 44.96 9.65 -9.52
N PRO A 558 45.22 10.26 -8.35
CA PRO A 558 44.40 11.36 -7.85
C PRO A 558 44.30 12.49 -8.87
N ARG A 559 43.06 12.86 -9.22
CA ARG A 559 42.74 13.99 -10.11
C ARG A 559 43.42 13.90 -11.50
N SER A 560 43.71 12.69 -11.97
CA SER A 560 44.30 12.47 -13.29
C SER A 560 43.75 11.22 -13.96
N GLY A 561 43.64 11.26 -15.29
CA GLY A 561 43.20 10.14 -16.11
C GLY A 561 43.54 10.33 -17.57
N SER A 562 43.26 9.33 -18.40
CA SER A 562 43.34 9.41 -19.85
C SER A 562 42.06 8.88 -20.51
N CYS A 563 41.74 9.41 -21.69
CA CYS A 563 40.62 8.96 -22.51
C CYS A 563 41.10 8.57 -23.92
N SER A 564 40.54 7.47 -24.42
CA SER A 564 40.63 7.05 -25.81
C SER A 564 39.20 6.97 -26.36
N VAL A 565 38.72 8.08 -26.94
CA VAL A 565 37.33 8.27 -27.40
C VAL A 565 37.27 9.26 -28.57
N SER A 566 36.22 9.17 -29.38
CA SER A 566 35.87 10.13 -30.43
C SER A 566 34.49 10.72 -30.14
N CYS A 567 34.37 12.04 -30.10
CA CYS A 567 33.11 12.74 -29.83
C CYS A 567 33.08 14.07 -30.60
N HIS A 568 31.97 14.36 -31.28
CA HIS A 568 31.77 15.59 -32.07
C HIS A 568 32.94 15.95 -33.02
N GLY A 569 33.53 14.94 -33.65
CA GLY A 569 34.67 15.11 -34.56
C GLY A 569 36.03 15.32 -33.90
N THR A 570 36.08 15.43 -32.56
CA THR A 570 37.32 15.48 -31.78
C THR A 570 37.73 14.06 -31.40
N ILE A 571 39.00 13.72 -31.67
CA ILE A 571 39.57 12.41 -31.39
C ILE A 571 40.57 12.54 -30.23
N HIS A 572 40.36 11.74 -29.18
CA HIS A 572 41.28 11.54 -28.07
C HIS A 572 41.89 10.15 -28.20
N VAL A 573 43.23 10.05 -28.23
CA VAL A 573 43.95 8.78 -28.15
C VAL A 573 44.90 8.87 -26.97
N GLU A 574 44.58 8.13 -25.90
CA GLU A 574 45.30 8.16 -24.62
C GLU A 574 45.54 9.59 -24.11
N THR A 575 44.61 10.50 -24.38
CA THR A 575 44.77 11.92 -24.05
C THR A 575 44.60 12.10 -22.55
N ALA A 576 45.68 12.50 -21.87
CA ALA A 576 45.70 12.68 -20.44
C ALA A 576 45.08 14.02 -19.99
N TYR A 577 44.58 14.04 -18.76
CA TYR A 577 44.23 15.23 -18.01
C TYR A 577 44.78 15.17 -16.56
N PRO A 578 45.00 16.33 -15.90
CA PRO A 578 44.90 17.68 -16.45
C PRO A 578 45.89 17.86 -17.61
N ARG A 579 45.55 18.70 -18.60
CA ARG A 579 46.54 18.99 -19.65
C ARG A 579 47.68 19.70 -18.93
N GLY A 580 48.90 19.16 -19.01
CA GLY A 580 50.05 19.59 -18.19
C GLY A 580 50.15 21.12 -18.06
N THR A 581 50.46 21.56 -16.84
CA THR A 581 50.76 22.97 -16.50
C THR A 581 51.70 23.64 -17.46
#